data_AF-A0A3P5ZLG7-F1
#
_entry.id   AF-A0A3P5ZLG7-F1
#
_cell.length_a   1.000
_cell.length_b   1.000
_cell.length_c   1.000
_cell.angle_alpha   90.00
_cell.angle_beta   90.00
_cell.angle_gamma   90.00
#
_symmetry.space_group_name_H-M   'P 1'
#
loop_
_entity.id
_entity.type
_entity.pdbx_description
1 polymer ?
#
loop_
_entity_poly.entity_id
_entity_poly.type
_entity_poly.pdbx_seq_one_letter_code
_entity_poly.pdbx_strand_id
1 'polypeptide(L)'
;MQSLCAPPLHFPATAPRRRRILKTVARSARAELREDNDPLIQSAIHSASLRLGETNRTGNLSHISFYPLFIDPYAACFLPPSTNKKPNIHKHQQQQHYCLATKFIDDKLLHTAKRIDGLKQVVLFTDGMDTRPYRLNWPSSTMIFDVSPQKVFDIASGKLQGVGARLPKGCMFFHLPVESGDIEQCLRSKGFSGNRPSIWAMQGLPLGSQSSFEAILSAVSSLAMNESYLIGELPIDIIDQSDLEKWMEKLFMSNGFKVQIVNYEEIAASLGVVLHSQVNNEKIMFIAQQLRLSDDQMEKWRQEFERVEEDGDEQGFEEL
;
A
#
# COMPACT_ATOMS: atom_id res chain seq x y z
N MET A 1 54.69 13.38 -64.65
CA MET A 1 56.09 13.29 -64.16
C MET A 1 56.32 14.45 -63.20
N GLN A 2 56.66 14.09 -61.96
CA GLN A 2 57.31 14.82 -60.87
C GLN A 2 57.38 16.36 -60.94
N SER A 3 56.82 17.02 -59.92
CA SER A 3 57.33 18.30 -59.40
C SER A 3 57.54 18.15 -57.89
N LEU A 4 58.79 18.38 -57.46
CA LEU A 4 59.30 18.23 -56.11
C LEU A 4 59.18 19.53 -55.30
N CYS A 5 58.82 19.35 -54.02
CA CYS A 5 59.21 20.06 -52.80
C CYS A 5 58.95 21.56 -52.58
N ALA A 6 58.15 21.85 -51.54
CA ALA A 6 58.30 22.97 -50.62
C ALA A 6 57.94 22.51 -49.16
N PRO A 7 58.44 23.17 -48.09
CA PRO A 7 58.67 22.60 -46.74
C PRO A 7 57.51 22.89 -45.73
N PRO A 8 57.58 22.44 -44.45
CA PRO A 8 56.39 22.13 -43.64
C PRO A 8 55.83 23.35 -42.91
N LEU A 9 54.50 23.43 -42.82
CA LEU A 9 53.80 24.33 -41.91
C LEU A 9 53.24 23.52 -40.73
N HIS A 10 53.75 23.85 -39.55
CA HIS A 10 53.25 23.43 -38.24
C HIS A 10 51.78 23.82 -38.08
N PHE A 11 50.92 22.84 -37.80
CA PHE A 11 49.59 23.06 -37.23
C PHE A 11 49.59 22.63 -35.76
N PRO A 12 49.13 23.47 -34.81
CA PRO A 12 49.00 23.06 -33.42
C PRO A 12 47.78 22.15 -33.25
N ALA A 13 47.97 21.06 -32.51
CA ALA A 13 46.90 20.18 -32.06
C ALA A 13 45.98 20.93 -31.07
N THR A 14 44.77 21.28 -31.50
CA THR A 14 43.70 21.68 -30.59
C THR A 14 42.88 20.46 -30.18
N ALA A 15 43.07 20.03 -28.93
CA ALA A 15 42.23 19.04 -28.26
C ALA A 15 40.74 19.48 -28.25
N PRO A 16 39.77 18.56 -28.32
CA PRO A 16 38.37 18.92 -28.11
C PRO A 16 38.17 19.28 -26.63
N ARG A 17 37.78 20.54 -26.38
CA ARG A 17 37.32 21.00 -25.06
C ARG A 17 36.08 20.21 -24.65
N ARG A 18 36.20 19.38 -23.61
CA ARG A 18 35.08 18.89 -22.78
C ARG A 18 34.24 20.07 -22.29
N ARG A 19 33.13 20.40 -22.95
CA ARG A 19 32.08 21.24 -22.37
C ARG A 19 31.16 20.36 -21.51
N ARG A 20 31.55 20.25 -20.23
CA ARG A 20 30.82 19.76 -19.04
C ARG A 20 29.30 20.04 -19.14
N ILE A 21 28.39 19.06 -19.08
CA ILE A 21 27.93 18.23 -17.93
C ILE A 21 27.48 19.03 -16.68
N LEU A 22 27.51 20.37 -16.68
CA LEU A 22 27.12 21.15 -15.49
C LEU A 22 25.62 21.45 -15.38
N LYS A 23 24.87 21.49 -16.50
CA LYS A 23 23.43 21.84 -16.47
C LYS A 23 22.52 20.68 -16.06
N THR A 24 22.92 19.43 -16.31
CA THR A 24 22.11 18.24 -15.96
C THR A 24 22.20 17.93 -14.47
N VAL A 25 23.40 18.02 -13.87
CA VAL A 25 23.62 17.77 -12.44
C VAL A 25 22.93 18.82 -11.57
N ALA A 26 22.92 20.09 -11.98
CA ALA A 26 22.22 21.14 -11.23
C ALA A 26 20.68 21.01 -11.29
N ARG A 27 20.13 20.38 -12.33
CA ARG A 27 18.70 20.05 -12.44
C ARG A 27 18.34 18.81 -11.60
N SER A 28 19.17 17.76 -11.59
CA SER A 28 18.92 16.59 -10.72
C SER A 28 19.09 16.96 -9.25
N ALA A 29 20.14 17.69 -8.88
CA ALA A 29 20.33 18.14 -7.49
C ALA A 29 19.20 19.05 -7.00
N ARG A 30 18.62 19.92 -7.85
CA ARG A 30 17.45 20.74 -7.49
C ARG A 30 16.13 19.95 -7.45
N ALA A 31 16.02 18.85 -8.20
CA ALA A 31 14.87 17.94 -8.12
C ALA A 31 14.98 17.08 -6.85
N GLU A 32 16.15 16.51 -6.57
CA GLU A 32 16.50 15.78 -5.35
C GLU A 32 16.26 16.65 -4.08
N LEU A 33 16.69 17.92 -4.09
CA LEU A 33 16.44 18.87 -2.99
C LEU A 33 14.96 19.30 -2.82
N ARG A 34 14.12 19.13 -3.86
CA ARG A 34 12.66 19.43 -3.80
C ARG A 34 11.85 18.20 -3.41
N GLU A 35 12.33 17.01 -3.73
CA GLU A 35 11.75 15.74 -3.30
C GLU A 35 11.98 15.49 -1.80
N ASP A 36 13.11 15.93 -1.25
CA ASP A 36 13.44 15.80 0.18
C ASP A 36 12.55 16.62 1.14
N ASN A 37 11.75 17.59 0.67
CA ASN A 37 10.88 18.40 1.56
C ASN A 37 9.39 18.10 1.39
N ASP A 38 9.00 17.12 0.56
CA ASP A 38 7.61 16.77 0.40
C ASP A 38 7.09 15.97 1.61
N PRO A 39 5.99 16.38 2.27
CA PRO A 39 5.49 15.72 3.47
C PRO A 39 5.04 14.27 3.22
N LEU A 40 4.52 13.96 2.03
CA LEU A 40 4.12 12.59 1.69
C LEU A 40 5.34 11.69 1.56
N ILE A 41 6.38 12.18 0.88
CA ILE A 41 7.65 11.45 0.73
C ILE A 41 8.31 11.24 2.10
N GLN A 42 8.36 12.28 2.94
CA GLN A 42 8.95 12.19 4.28
C GLN A 42 8.19 11.20 5.18
N SER A 43 6.85 11.22 5.12
CA SER A 43 6.02 10.24 5.84
C SER A 43 6.30 8.80 5.38
N ALA A 44 6.35 8.57 4.06
CA ALA A 44 6.63 7.25 3.50
C ALA A 44 8.06 6.75 3.82
N ILE A 45 9.06 7.64 3.76
CA ILE A 45 10.43 7.34 4.19
C ILE A 45 10.47 7.02 5.69
N HIS A 46 9.69 7.73 6.51
CA HIS A 46 9.58 7.45 7.93
C HIS A 46 9.02 6.05 8.17
N SER A 47 7.90 5.69 7.56
CA SER A 47 7.33 4.34 7.58
C SER A 47 8.36 3.27 7.17
N ALA A 48 9.09 3.48 6.06
CA ALA A 48 10.16 2.59 5.62
C ALA A 48 11.31 2.47 6.64
N SER A 49 11.66 3.57 7.33
CA SER A 49 12.67 3.56 8.39
C SER A 49 12.27 2.68 9.57
N LEU A 50 10.97 2.66 9.93
CA LEU A 50 10.45 1.80 10.99
C LEU A 50 10.57 0.33 10.59
N ARG A 51 10.24 -0.01 9.33
CA ARG A 51 10.39 -1.38 8.80
C ARG A 51 11.85 -1.82 8.73
N LEU A 52 12.78 -0.93 8.36
CA LEU A 52 14.20 -1.24 8.41
C LEU A 52 14.68 -1.43 9.85
N GLY A 53 14.22 -0.58 10.78
CA GLY A 53 14.52 -0.71 12.20
C GLY A 53 14.06 -2.03 12.78
N GLU A 54 12.88 -2.51 12.37
CA GLU A 54 12.38 -3.85 12.73
C GLU A 54 13.22 -4.95 12.08
N THR A 55 13.54 -4.84 10.79
CA THR A 55 14.38 -5.82 10.07
C THR A 55 15.74 -6.00 10.72
N ASN A 56 16.33 -4.90 11.22
CA ASN A 56 17.63 -4.88 11.89
C ASN A 56 17.53 -5.10 13.41
N ARG A 57 16.35 -5.44 13.95
CA ARG A 57 16.18 -5.68 15.38
C ARG A 57 17.07 -6.86 15.80
N THR A 58 18.12 -6.55 16.56
CA THR A 58 18.97 -7.54 17.23
C THR A 58 18.54 -7.64 18.70
N GLY A 59 18.29 -8.86 19.18
CA GLY A 59 17.86 -9.09 20.57
C GLY A 59 18.87 -8.56 21.59
N ASN A 60 18.41 -7.74 22.54
CA ASN A 60 19.09 -7.51 23.82
C ASN A 60 18.40 -8.37 24.89
N LEU A 61 19.17 -8.91 25.84
CA LEU A 61 18.67 -9.75 26.95
C LEU A 61 17.51 -9.14 27.76
N SER A 62 17.24 -7.84 27.61
CA SER A 62 16.14 -7.12 28.27
C SER A 62 14.81 -7.08 27.47
N HIS A 63 14.78 -7.53 26.21
CA HIS A 63 13.57 -7.50 25.38
C HIS A 63 13.24 -8.90 24.82
N ILE A 64 12.05 -9.40 25.15
CA ILE A 64 11.61 -10.80 25.01
C ILE A 64 11.14 -11.15 23.56
N SER A 65 11.66 -10.48 22.54
CA SER A 65 11.64 -11.04 21.17
C SER A 65 13.05 -11.03 20.61
N PHE A 66 13.65 -12.22 20.55
CA PHE A 66 15.00 -12.44 19.99
C PHE A 66 15.06 -12.17 18.48
N TYR A 67 13.91 -12.21 17.81
CA TYR A 67 13.81 -12.13 16.35
C TYR A 67 12.92 -10.94 15.93
N PRO A 68 13.20 -10.36 14.75
CA PRO A 68 12.33 -9.35 14.17
C PRO A 68 10.95 -9.93 13.85
N LEU A 69 9.89 -9.13 14.03
CA LEU A 69 8.52 -9.52 13.74
C LEU A 69 8.32 -9.87 12.27
N PHE A 70 9.01 -9.14 11.39
CA PHE A 70 9.05 -9.39 9.96
C PHE A 70 10.37 -8.87 9.38
N ILE A 71 10.69 -9.34 8.18
CA ILE A 71 11.82 -8.88 7.39
C ILE A 71 11.30 -8.11 6.19
N ASP A 72 11.76 -6.88 6.01
CA ASP A 72 11.58 -6.10 4.80
C ASP A 72 12.95 -5.90 4.13
N PRO A 73 13.32 -6.75 3.14
CA PRO A 73 14.63 -6.67 2.48
C PRO A 73 14.77 -5.43 1.60
N TYR A 74 13.67 -4.71 1.34
CA TYR A 74 13.66 -3.56 0.43
C TYR A 74 13.59 -2.22 1.17
N ALA A 75 13.21 -2.20 2.45
CA ALA A 75 13.09 -0.96 3.25
C ALA A 75 14.34 -0.06 3.17
N ALA A 76 15.54 -0.65 3.15
CA ALA A 76 16.80 0.08 3.06
C ALA A 76 16.94 0.94 1.80
N CYS A 77 16.36 0.52 0.66
CA CYS A 77 16.53 1.22 -0.62
C CYS A 77 15.81 2.58 -0.66
N PHE A 78 14.82 2.79 0.21
CA PHE A 78 14.06 4.04 0.28
C PHE A 78 14.79 5.14 1.04
N LEU A 79 15.69 4.77 1.94
CA LEU A 79 16.35 5.68 2.86
C LEU A 79 17.53 6.38 2.21
N PRO A 80 17.77 7.66 2.53
CA PRO A 80 18.96 8.35 2.05
C PRO A 80 20.22 7.71 2.65
N PRO A 81 21.36 7.75 1.93
CA PRO A 81 22.63 7.27 2.47
C PRO A 81 22.96 8.00 3.77
N SER A 82 23.14 7.26 4.86
CA SER A 82 23.50 7.74 6.21
C SER A 82 22.45 8.62 6.92
N THR A 83 21.53 7.97 7.64
CA THR A 83 20.80 8.56 8.78
C THR A 83 21.20 7.88 10.09
N ASN A 84 22.44 8.05 10.51
CA ASN A 84 22.92 7.67 11.85
C ASN A 84 22.38 8.65 12.91
N LYS A 85 21.06 8.69 13.10
CA LYS A 85 20.45 9.31 14.29
C LYS A 85 19.98 8.20 15.21
N LYS A 86 20.55 8.13 16.42
CA LYS A 86 20.06 7.24 17.47
C LYS A 86 18.55 7.48 17.68
N PRO A 87 17.70 6.44 17.73
CA PRO A 87 16.29 6.64 18.00
C PRO A 87 16.12 7.19 19.44
N ASN A 88 15.24 8.17 19.60
CA ASN A 88 14.79 8.61 20.93
C ASN A 88 13.70 7.64 21.42
N ILE A 89 13.39 7.62 22.72
CA ILE A 89 12.40 6.73 23.36
C ILE A 89 11.02 6.81 22.67
N HIS A 90 10.54 8.01 22.32
CA HIS A 90 9.29 8.17 21.55
C HIS A 90 9.34 7.52 20.16
N LYS A 91 10.51 7.55 19.49
CA LYS A 91 10.69 6.87 18.19
C LYS A 91 10.68 5.36 18.33
N HIS A 92 11.17 4.82 19.45
CA HIS A 92 11.14 3.38 19.72
C HIS A 92 9.71 2.85 19.92
N GLN A 93 8.81 3.64 20.51
CA GLN A 93 7.41 3.23 20.76
C GLN A 93 6.54 3.34 19.50
N GLN A 94 6.65 4.45 18.74
CA GLN A 94 6.00 4.57 17.42
C GLN A 94 6.43 3.44 16.47
N GLN A 95 7.72 3.06 16.52
CA GLN A 95 8.23 1.89 15.82
C GLN A 95 7.52 0.60 16.25
N GLN A 96 7.26 0.39 17.54
CA GLN A 96 6.61 -0.84 18.03
C GLN A 96 5.16 -0.98 17.52
N HIS A 97 4.30 0.03 17.68
CA HIS A 97 2.91 -0.06 17.18
C HIS A 97 2.85 -0.25 15.68
N TYR A 98 3.58 0.56 14.91
CA TYR A 98 3.61 0.42 13.46
C TYR A 98 4.08 -0.98 13.02
N CYS A 99 5.09 -1.55 13.68
CA CYS A 99 5.58 -2.88 13.34
C CYS A 99 4.63 -4.01 13.78
N LEU A 100 3.95 -3.87 14.92
CA LEU A 100 2.88 -4.80 15.33
C LEU A 100 1.73 -4.79 14.32
N ALA A 101 1.25 -3.60 13.92
CA ALA A 101 0.21 -3.45 12.89
C ALA A 101 0.67 -4.05 11.56
N THR A 102 1.90 -3.77 11.14
CA THR A 102 2.48 -4.31 9.90
C THR A 102 2.44 -5.84 9.92
N LYS A 103 2.92 -6.48 11.00
CA LYS A 103 2.93 -7.94 11.15
C LYS A 103 1.51 -8.52 11.16
N PHE A 104 0.60 -7.90 11.91
CA PHE A 104 -0.79 -8.35 12.00
C PHE A 104 -1.49 -8.29 10.64
N ILE A 105 -1.33 -7.18 9.91
CA ILE A 105 -1.88 -7.00 8.56
C ILE A 105 -1.28 -8.03 7.60
N ASP A 106 0.04 -8.25 7.64
CA ASP A 106 0.72 -9.23 6.78
C ASP A 106 0.18 -10.65 7.00
N ASP A 107 0.04 -11.06 8.26
CA ASP A 107 -0.46 -12.38 8.62
C ASP A 107 -1.90 -12.58 8.15
N LYS A 108 -2.76 -11.58 8.37
CA LYS A 108 -4.16 -11.64 7.94
C LYS A 108 -4.28 -11.68 6.42
N LEU A 109 -3.52 -10.84 5.71
CA LEU A 109 -3.47 -10.84 4.25
C LEU A 109 -3.09 -12.22 3.71
N LEU A 110 -1.98 -12.78 4.19
CA LEU A 110 -1.48 -14.08 3.73
C LEU A 110 -2.42 -15.23 4.12
N HIS A 111 -2.93 -15.23 5.36
CA HIS A 111 -3.86 -16.25 5.83
C HIS A 111 -5.15 -16.26 5.00
N THR A 112 -5.75 -15.09 4.76
CA THR A 112 -6.97 -14.99 3.97
C THR A 112 -6.72 -15.32 2.50
N ALA A 113 -5.62 -14.84 1.91
CA ALA A 113 -5.30 -15.11 0.49
C ALA A 113 -5.09 -16.60 0.21
N LYS A 114 -4.53 -17.35 1.17
CA LYS A 114 -4.34 -18.81 1.06
C LYS A 114 -5.64 -19.60 1.11
N ARG A 115 -6.72 -19.02 1.65
CA ARG A 115 -8.04 -19.67 1.79
C ARG A 115 -8.99 -19.36 0.64
N ILE A 116 -8.66 -18.41 -0.22
CA ILE A 116 -9.43 -18.09 -1.42
C ILE A 116 -8.99 -19.06 -2.52
N ASP A 117 -9.92 -19.80 -3.11
CA ASP A 117 -9.65 -20.63 -4.29
C ASP A 117 -9.58 -19.78 -5.57
N GLY A 118 -8.79 -20.21 -6.55
CA GLY A 118 -8.69 -19.52 -7.85
C GLY A 118 -7.96 -18.17 -7.80
N LEU A 119 -8.54 -17.12 -8.39
CA LEU A 119 -7.97 -15.77 -8.49
C LEU A 119 -8.14 -15.00 -7.17
N LYS A 120 -7.05 -14.49 -6.60
CA LYS A 120 -7.08 -13.65 -5.40
C LYS A 120 -6.92 -12.18 -5.78
N GLN A 121 -7.72 -11.31 -5.16
CA GLN A 121 -7.64 -9.87 -5.35
C GLN A 121 -7.24 -9.23 -4.03
N VAL A 122 -6.11 -8.55 -4.03
CA VAL A 122 -5.57 -7.84 -2.86
C VAL A 122 -5.53 -6.37 -3.20
N VAL A 123 -6.16 -5.53 -2.38
CA VAL A 123 -6.10 -4.07 -2.54
C VAL A 123 -5.42 -3.48 -1.31
N LEU A 124 -4.37 -2.70 -1.54
CA LEU A 124 -3.56 -2.07 -0.51
C LEU A 124 -3.72 -0.56 -0.63
N PHE A 125 -4.20 0.09 0.43
CA PHE A 125 -4.20 1.54 0.57
C PHE A 125 -2.95 1.95 1.35
N THR A 126 -1.98 2.57 0.67
CA THR A 126 -0.62 2.73 1.20
C THR A 126 -0.06 4.13 1.09
N ASP A 127 1.08 4.38 1.74
CA ASP A 127 1.87 5.61 1.57
C ASP A 127 2.66 5.65 0.25
N GLY A 128 2.63 4.58 -0.56
CA GLY A 128 3.35 4.46 -1.82
C GLY A 128 4.75 3.85 -1.72
N MET A 129 5.27 3.60 -0.50
CA MET A 129 6.51 2.84 -0.28
C MET A 129 6.24 1.44 0.31
N ASP A 130 5.05 0.87 0.09
CA ASP A 130 4.74 -0.48 0.55
C ASP A 130 5.50 -1.56 -0.26
N THR A 131 6.11 -2.48 0.46
CA THR A 131 6.95 -3.56 -0.08
C THR A 131 6.27 -4.92 -0.06
N ARG A 132 5.06 -5.02 0.51
CA ARG A 132 4.25 -6.26 0.55
C ARG A 132 4.13 -6.96 -0.80
N PRO A 133 3.93 -6.27 -1.95
CA PRO A 133 3.88 -6.94 -3.25
C PRO A 133 5.13 -7.77 -3.56
N TYR A 134 6.28 -7.38 -3.01
CA TYR A 134 7.60 -7.97 -3.29
C TYR A 134 8.11 -8.88 -2.17
N ARG A 135 7.80 -8.58 -0.91
CA ARG A 135 8.35 -9.31 0.26
C ARG A 135 7.45 -10.41 0.80
N LEU A 136 6.14 -10.35 0.56
CA LEU A 136 5.21 -11.38 1.03
C LEU A 136 5.16 -12.56 0.04
N ASN A 137 5.09 -13.77 0.59
CA ASN A 137 4.97 -15.01 -0.17
C ASN A 137 3.53 -15.22 -0.65
N TRP A 138 3.08 -14.39 -1.58
CA TRP A 138 1.74 -14.46 -2.15
C TRP A 138 1.50 -15.79 -2.88
N PRO A 139 0.33 -16.42 -2.73
CA PRO A 139 -0.07 -17.54 -3.57
C PRO A 139 -0.08 -17.16 -5.05
N SER A 140 0.10 -18.14 -5.95
CA SER A 140 -0.07 -17.92 -7.39
C SER A 140 -1.48 -17.45 -7.71
N SER A 141 -1.64 -16.74 -8.83
CA SER A 141 -2.90 -16.15 -9.27
C SER A 141 -3.39 -15.07 -8.30
N THR A 142 -2.47 -14.21 -7.83
CA THR A 142 -2.79 -13.05 -7.00
C THR A 142 -2.63 -11.77 -7.81
N MET A 143 -3.70 -10.97 -7.90
CA MET A 143 -3.62 -9.58 -8.36
C MET A 143 -3.52 -8.66 -7.16
N ILE A 144 -2.54 -7.76 -7.19
CA ILE A 144 -2.28 -6.81 -6.12
C ILE A 144 -2.46 -5.41 -6.70
N PHE A 145 -3.35 -4.65 -6.10
CA PHE A 145 -3.67 -3.27 -6.45
C PHE A 145 -3.15 -2.37 -5.34
N ASP A 146 -2.23 -1.45 -5.65
CA ASP A 146 -1.73 -0.43 -4.71
C ASP A 146 -2.40 0.90 -5.01
N VAL A 147 -3.24 1.35 -4.09
CA VAL A 147 -3.87 2.67 -4.09
C VAL A 147 -3.02 3.60 -3.24
N SER A 148 -2.23 4.45 -3.88
CA SER A 148 -1.23 5.28 -3.20
C SER A 148 -0.91 6.57 -3.97
N PRO A 149 -0.29 7.58 -3.34
CA PRO A 149 0.10 8.81 -4.01
C PRO A 149 1.06 8.55 -5.19
N GLN A 150 0.71 9.04 -6.38
CA GLN A 150 1.49 8.80 -7.61
C GLN A 150 2.98 9.14 -7.43
N LYS A 151 3.24 10.31 -6.85
CA LYS A 151 4.60 10.84 -6.70
C LYS A 151 5.48 9.94 -5.83
N VAL A 152 4.93 9.39 -4.75
CA VAL A 152 5.69 8.52 -3.85
C VAL A 152 5.91 7.16 -4.52
N PHE A 153 4.88 6.63 -5.17
CA PHE A 153 4.94 5.39 -5.92
C PHE A 153 6.03 5.41 -7.01
N ASP A 154 6.12 6.48 -7.81
CA ASP A 154 7.12 6.57 -8.89
C ASP A 154 8.56 6.49 -8.37
N ILE A 155 8.83 7.18 -7.24
CA ILE A 155 10.13 7.14 -6.57
C ILE A 155 10.41 5.73 -6.02
N ALA A 156 9.41 5.14 -5.35
CA ALA A 156 9.54 3.83 -4.74
C ALA A 156 9.78 2.74 -5.80
N SER A 157 9.00 2.76 -6.87
CA SER A 157 9.08 1.83 -8.00
C SER A 157 10.46 1.89 -8.67
N GLY A 158 10.99 3.08 -8.91
CA GLY A 158 12.35 3.25 -9.45
C GLY A 158 13.44 2.69 -8.54
N LYS A 159 13.34 2.92 -7.22
CA LYS A 159 14.29 2.39 -6.22
C LYS A 159 14.21 0.86 -6.10
N LEU A 160 13.01 0.31 -6.06
CA LEU A 160 12.74 -1.13 -6.02
C LEU A 160 13.28 -1.83 -7.27
N GLN A 161 13.06 -1.25 -8.45
CA GLN A 161 13.64 -1.74 -9.69
C GLN A 161 15.17 -1.69 -9.65
N GLY A 162 15.76 -0.61 -9.13
CA GLY A 162 17.20 -0.43 -8.99
C GLY A 162 17.89 -1.49 -8.12
N VAL A 163 17.20 -2.01 -7.09
CA VAL A 163 17.70 -3.11 -6.25
C VAL A 163 17.27 -4.50 -6.74
N GLY A 164 16.58 -4.57 -7.88
CA GLY A 164 16.17 -5.84 -8.49
C GLY A 164 15.01 -6.53 -7.77
N ALA A 165 14.14 -5.78 -7.08
CA ALA A 165 12.92 -6.33 -6.48
C ALA A 165 12.06 -7.03 -7.55
N ARG A 166 11.57 -8.23 -7.23
CA ARG A 166 10.74 -9.03 -8.13
C ARG A 166 9.47 -9.46 -7.43
N LEU A 167 8.36 -9.44 -8.17
CA LEU A 167 7.10 -10.02 -7.71
C LEU A 167 7.23 -11.55 -7.62
N PRO A 168 6.53 -12.19 -6.67
CA PRO A 168 6.38 -13.64 -6.66
C PRO A 168 5.80 -14.16 -7.98
N LYS A 169 6.21 -15.37 -8.38
CA LYS A 169 5.76 -15.99 -9.63
C LYS A 169 4.24 -16.13 -9.67
N GLY A 170 3.61 -15.71 -10.77
CA GLY A 170 2.16 -15.80 -10.94
C GLY A 170 1.38 -14.69 -10.21
N CYS A 171 2.05 -13.63 -9.77
CA CYS A 171 1.40 -12.43 -9.25
C CYS A 171 1.43 -11.30 -10.29
N MET A 172 0.41 -10.44 -10.25
CA MET A 172 0.33 -9.20 -11.02
C MET A 172 0.22 -8.02 -10.06
N PHE A 173 0.84 -6.89 -10.42
CA PHE A 173 0.86 -5.69 -9.61
C PHE A 173 0.41 -4.48 -10.42
N PHE A 174 -0.53 -3.71 -9.87
CA PHE A 174 -1.10 -2.53 -10.50
C PHE A 174 -1.09 -1.37 -9.51
N HIS A 175 -0.55 -0.24 -9.93
CA HIS A 175 -0.67 1.01 -9.18
C HIS A 175 -1.90 1.79 -9.62
N LEU A 176 -2.60 2.36 -8.64
CA LEU A 176 -3.77 3.21 -8.79
C LEU A 176 -3.47 4.52 -8.05
N PRO A 177 -3.27 5.63 -8.76
CA PRO A 177 -3.05 6.91 -8.12
C PRO A 177 -4.29 7.33 -7.32
N VAL A 178 -4.12 7.55 -6.02
CA VAL A 178 -5.22 7.99 -5.12
C VAL A 178 -5.83 9.32 -5.57
N GLU A 179 -5.03 10.15 -6.27
CA GLU A 179 -5.45 11.43 -6.83
C GLU A 179 -6.46 11.30 -7.98
N SER A 180 -6.69 10.08 -8.50
CA SER A 180 -7.65 9.85 -9.60
C SER A 180 -9.11 10.07 -9.20
N GLY A 181 -9.42 10.03 -7.90
CA GLY A 181 -10.76 10.30 -7.35
C GLY A 181 -11.79 9.19 -7.52
N ASP A 182 -11.69 8.36 -8.57
CA ASP A 182 -12.60 7.23 -8.82
C ASP A 182 -11.88 5.88 -8.67
N ILE A 183 -11.79 5.43 -7.42
CA ILE A 183 -11.14 4.15 -7.06
C ILE A 183 -11.85 2.97 -7.73
N GLU A 184 -13.18 3.02 -7.86
CA GLU A 184 -13.99 1.94 -8.41
C GLU A 184 -13.72 1.74 -9.89
N GLN A 185 -13.81 2.81 -10.68
CA GLN A 185 -13.52 2.75 -12.11
C GLN A 185 -12.06 2.35 -12.35
N CYS A 186 -11.12 2.88 -11.55
CA CYS A 186 -9.71 2.53 -11.67
C CYS A 186 -9.48 1.03 -11.44
N LEU A 187 -10.03 0.46 -10.36
CA LEU A 187 -9.92 -0.96 -10.07
C LEU A 187 -10.53 -1.83 -11.19
N ARG A 188 -11.75 -1.50 -11.62
CA ARG A 188 -12.45 -2.24 -12.69
C ARG A 188 -11.68 -2.21 -14.00
N SER A 189 -11.11 -1.06 -14.37
CA SER A 189 -10.29 -0.90 -15.58
C SER A 189 -9.02 -1.77 -15.57
N LYS A 190 -8.55 -2.17 -14.38
CA LYS A 190 -7.40 -3.06 -14.18
C LYS A 190 -7.82 -4.52 -13.96
N GLY A 191 -9.09 -4.85 -14.14
CA GLY A 191 -9.61 -6.22 -14.08
C GLY A 191 -10.09 -6.65 -12.69
N PHE A 192 -10.21 -5.73 -11.73
CA PHE A 192 -10.89 -6.04 -10.47
C PHE A 192 -12.36 -6.42 -10.74
N SER A 193 -12.88 -7.40 -10.00
CA SER A 193 -14.27 -7.83 -10.07
C SER A 193 -14.87 -8.00 -8.69
N GLY A 194 -15.98 -7.31 -8.41
CA GLY A 194 -16.72 -7.45 -7.16
C GLY A 194 -17.50 -8.76 -7.05
N ASN A 195 -17.49 -9.57 -8.12
CA ASN A 195 -18.04 -10.93 -8.13
C ASN A 195 -17.09 -11.99 -7.57
N ARG A 196 -15.92 -11.58 -7.06
CA ARG A 196 -14.90 -12.49 -6.54
C ARG A 196 -14.43 -12.05 -5.15
N PRO A 197 -14.03 -12.99 -4.28
CA PRO A 197 -13.50 -12.64 -2.97
C PRO A 197 -12.30 -11.69 -3.09
N SER A 198 -12.23 -10.75 -2.16
CA SER A 198 -11.19 -9.72 -2.12
C SER A 198 -10.72 -9.48 -0.70
N ILE A 199 -9.47 -9.03 -0.56
CA ILE A 199 -8.89 -8.70 0.74
C ILE A 199 -8.29 -7.30 0.62
N TRP A 200 -8.67 -6.44 1.55
CA TRP A 200 -8.33 -5.03 1.54
C TRP A 200 -7.51 -4.72 2.78
N ALA A 201 -6.42 -3.98 2.61
CA ALA A 201 -5.61 -3.50 3.71
C ALA A 201 -5.35 -2.00 3.61
N MET A 202 -5.33 -1.31 4.74
CA MET A 202 -4.98 0.11 4.82
C MET A 202 -3.91 0.34 5.87
N GLN A 203 -2.76 0.86 5.44
CA GLN A 203 -1.68 1.23 6.35
C GLN A 203 -0.85 2.37 5.76
N GLY A 204 -0.75 3.47 6.50
CA GLY A 204 0.05 4.63 6.09
C GLY A 204 -0.55 5.49 4.97
N LEU A 205 -1.71 5.16 4.41
CA LEU A 205 -2.37 6.02 3.42
C LEU A 205 -2.54 7.45 3.99
N PRO A 206 -2.05 8.50 3.31
CA PRO A 206 -2.21 9.87 3.76
C PRO A 206 -3.68 10.30 3.62
N LEU A 207 -4.41 10.29 4.72
CA LEU A 207 -5.79 10.75 4.80
C LEU A 207 -5.82 12.22 5.19
N GLY A 208 -6.45 13.05 4.35
CA GLY A 208 -6.58 14.49 4.62
C GLY A 208 -7.75 14.86 5.53
N SER A 209 -8.74 13.97 5.69
CA SER A 209 -9.97 14.23 6.45
C SER A 209 -10.75 12.95 6.73
N GLN A 210 -11.70 13.02 7.68
CA GLN A 210 -12.71 11.98 7.90
C GLN A 210 -13.45 11.61 6.61
N SER A 211 -13.89 12.60 5.82
CA SER A 211 -14.63 12.37 4.57
C SER A 211 -13.81 11.63 3.52
N SER A 212 -12.48 11.77 3.54
CA SER A 212 -11.58 11.01 2.65
C SER A 212 -11.66 9.51 2.97
N PHE A 213 -11.68 9.17 4.26
CA PHE A 213 -11.86 7.79 4.70
C PHE A 213 -13.27 7.26 4.41
N GLU A 214 -14.30 8.07 4.64
CA GLU A 214 -15.70 7.70 4.32
C GLU A 214 -15.89 7.38 2.84
N ALA A 215 -15.26 8.17 1.94
CA ALA A 215 -15.29 7.92 0.50
C ALA A 215 -14.61 6.59 0.13
N ILE A 216 -13.45 6.30 0.74
CA ILE A 216 -12.76 5.00 0.56
C ILE A 216 -13.64 3.87 1.05
N LEU A 217 -14.21 3.99 2.25
CA LEU A 217 -15.06 2.95 2.83
C LEU A 217 -16.31 2.70 1.95
N SER A 218 -16.90 3.74 1.39
CA SER A 218 -18.01 3.63 0.43
C SER A 218 -17.58 2.85 -0.82
N ALA A 219 -16.44 3.21 -1.43
CA ALA A 219 -15.93 2.49 -2.60
C ALA A 219 -15.63 1.01 -2.29
N VAL A 220 -15.04 0.72 -1.13
CA VAL A 220 -14.82 -0.66 -0.70
C VAL A 220 -16.16 -1.38 -0.49
N SER A 221 -17.17 -0.74 0.09
CA SER A 221 -18.52 -1.33 0.24
C SER A 221 -19.13 -1.72 -1.11
N SER A 222 -19.00 -0.88 -2.13
CA SER A 222 -19.56 -1.14 -3.46
C SER A 222 -18.83 -2.26 -4.20
N LEU A 223 -17.52 -2.40 -3.98
CA LEU A 223 -16.67 -3.34 -4.70
C LEU A 223 -16.50 -4.70 -4.00
N ALA A 224 -16.43 -4.72 -2.68
CA ALA A 224 -16.08 -5.91 -1.93
C ALA A 224 -17.22 -6.93 -1.97
N MET A 225 -16.92 -8.15 -2.45
CA MET A 225 -17.84 -9.27 -2.36
C MET A 225 -18.20 -9.55 -0.89
N ASN A 226 -19.41 -10.05 -0.62
CA ASN A 226 -19.78 -10.55 0.70
C ASN A 226 -18.68 -11.47 1.28
N GLU A 227 -18.43 -11.38 2.58
CA GLU A 227 -17.39 -12.09 3.34
C GLU A 227 -15.94 -11.65 3.02
N SER A 228 -15.75 -10.61 2.20
CA SER A 228 -14.46 -9.94 2.05
C SER A 228 -14.08 -9.18 3.33
N TYR A 229 -12.78 -8.95 3.53
CA TYR A 229 -12.26 -8.25 4.71
C TYR A 229 -11.55 -6.95 4.33
N LEU A 230 -11.77 -5.90 5.13
CA LEU A 230 -10.97 -4.69 5.19
C LEU A 230 -10.26 -4.61 6.54
N ILE A 231 -8.94 -4.53 6.54
CA ILE A 231 -8.11 -4.51 7.74
C ILE A 231 -7.22 -3.28 7.69
N GLY A 232 -7.13 -2.48 8.75
CA GLY A 232 -6.23 -1.34 8.67
C GLY A 232 -6.05 -0.55 9.95
N GLU A 233 -5.18 0.44 9.84
CA GLU A 233 -5.00 1.47 10.85
C GLU A 233 -5.61 2.80 10.39
N LEU A 234 -6.34 3.48 11.27
CA LEU A 234 -6.90 4.80 11.04
C LEU A 234 -6.28 5.79 12.03
N PRO A 235 -5.76 6.95 11.58
CA PRO A 235 -5.24 7.94 12.51
C PRO A 235 -6.41 8.60 13.27
N ILE A 236 -6.22 8.82 14.58
CA ILE A 236 -7.29 9.30 15.48
C ILE A 236 -7.55 10.80 15.27
N ASP A 237 -6.53 11.56 14.86
CA ASP A 237 -6.56 13.01 14.70
C ASP A 237 -7.49 13.49 13.58
N ILE A 238 -7.76 12.65 12.57
CA ILE A 238 -8.72 12.98 11.51
C ILE A 238 -10.18 12.75 11.93
N ILE A 239 -10.42 12.24 13.14
CA ILE A 239 -11.74 11.83 13.63
C ILE A 239 -12.20 12.80 14.71
N ASP A 240 -13.16 13.66 14.37
CA ASP A 240 -13.70 14.66 15.29
C ASP A 240 -14.91 14.10 16.07
N GLN A 241 -14.67 13.09 16.91
CA GLN A 241 -15.73 12.36 17.61
C GLN A 241 -15.39 12.11 19.08
N SER A 242 -16.34 12.38 19.98
CA SER A 242 -16.19 12.17 21.42
C SER A 242 -16.24 10.69 21.82
N ASP A 243 -16.92 9.85 21.03
CA ASP A 243 -17.05 8.41 21.22
C ASP A 243 -16.69 7.69 19.91
N LEU A 244 -15.41 7.35 19.84
CA LEU A 244 -14.76 6.86 18.63
C LEU A 244 -15.21 5.45 18.25
N GLU A 245 -15.38 4.57 19.24
CA GLU A 245 -15.83 3.19 19.00
C GLU A 245 -17.25 3.20 18.42
N LYS A 246 -18.16 3.93 19.05
CA LYS A 246 -19.53 4.06 18.59
C LYS A 246 -19.64 4.72 17.20
N TRP A 247 -18.79 5.70 16.93
CA TRP A 247 -18.73 6.31 15.59
C TRP A 247 -18.26 5.29 14.54
N MET A 248 -17.18 4.53 14.82
CA MET A 248 -16.70 3.49 13.91
C MET A 248 -17.77 2.42 13.67
N GLU A 249 -18.40 1.92 14.72
CA GLU A 249 -19.49 0.94 14.59
C GLU A 249 -20.61 1.45 13.68
N LYS A 250 -21.08 2.68 13.91
CA LYS A 250 -22.14 3.29 13.09
C LYS A 250 -21.70 3.46 11.63
N LEU A 251 -20.50 4.00 11.40
CA LEU A 251 -19.98 4.29 10.06
C LEU A 251 -19.80 2.99 9.26
N PHE A 252 -19.17 1.98 9.84
CA PHE A 252 -18.96 0.71 9.16
C PHE A 252 -20.29 -0.02 8.92
N MET A 253 -21.20 -0.05 9.90
CA MET A 253 -22.50 -0.69 9.73
C MET A 253 -23.36 -0.03 8.65
N SER A 254 -23.37 1.31 8.56
CA SER A 254 -24.07 2.00 7.46
C SER A 254 -23.48 1.69 6.09
N ASN A 255 -22.19 1.32 6.06
CA ASN A 255 -21.47 0.86 4.88
C ASN A 255 -21.47 -0.67 4.74
N GLY A 256 -22.29 -1.40 5.49
CA GLY A 256 -22.46 -2.84 5.31
C GLY A 256 -21.35 -3.70 5.88
N PHE A 257 -20.52 -3.14 6.73
CA PHE A 257 -19.42 -3.85 7.38
C PHE A 257 -19.71 -4.09 8.86
N LYS A 258 -19.41 -5.30 9.33
CA LYS A 258 -19.21 -5.57 10.75
C LYS A 258 -17.76 -5.25 11.12
N VAL A 259 -17.55 -4.18 11.88
CA VAL A 259 -16.22 -3.77 12.36
C VAL A 259 -15.93 -4.33 13.75
N GLN A 260 -14.67 -4.69 13.98
CA GLN A 260 -14.09 -4.98 15.27
C GLN A 260 -12.83 -4.13 15.42
N ILE A 261 -12.78 -3.32 16.48
CA ILE A 261 -11.57 -2.61 16.88
C ILE A 261 -10.62 -3.62 17.52
N VAL A 262 -9.35 -3.59 17.11
CA VAL A 262 -8.33 -4.52 17.55
C VAL A 262 -7.35 -3.77 18.44
N ASN A 263 -7.18 -4.26 19.65
CA ASN A 263 -6.30 -3.66 20.63
C ASN A 263 -4.84 -4.09 20.38
N TYR A 264 -3.88 -3.16 20.52
CA TYR A 264 -2.46 -3.44 20.25
C TYR A 264 -1.82 -4.35 21.30
N GLU A 265 -2.27 -4.30 22.54
CA GLU A 265 -1.89 -5.24 23.59
C GLU A 265 -2.30 -6.68 23.25
N GLU A 266 -3.48 -6.88 22.66
CA GLU A 266 -3.91 -8.19 22.17
C GLU A 266 -3.02 -8.68 21.01
N ILE A 267 -2.69 -7.79 20.06
CA ILE A 267 -1.77 -8.11 18.95
C ILE A 267 -0.40 -8.49 19.51
N ALA A 268 0.15 -7.68 20.43
CA ALA A 268 1.45 -7.92 21.04
C ALA A 268 1.47 -9.24 21.81
N ALA A 269 0.46 -9.52 22.62
CA ALA A 269 0.31 -10.78 23.35
C ALA A 269 0.26 -11.98 22.38
N SER A 270 -0.50 -11.88 21.28
CA SER A 270 -0.57 -12.95 20.27
C SER A 270 0.76 -13.22 19.55
N LEU A 271 1.64 -12.22 19.51
CA LEU A 271 2.97 -12.29 18.89
C LEU A 271 4.09 -12.54 19.93
N GLY A 272 3.76 -12.72 21.21
CA GLY A 272 4.75 -12.90 22.28
C GLY A 272 5.59 -11.66 22.58
N VAL A 273 5.09 -10.47 22.25
CA VAL A 273 5.75 -9.18 22.46
C VAL A 273 5.20 -8.50 23.72
N VAL A 274 6.09 -7.96 24.56
CA VAL A 274 5.71 -7.13 25.70
C VAL A 274 5.73 -5.65 25.30
N LEU A 275 4.59 -4.98 25.39
CA LEU A 275 4.48 -3.52 25.24
C LEU A 275 4.92 -2.83 26.54
N HIS A 276 5.89 -1.92 26.44
CA HIS A 276 6.53 -1.31 27.61
C HIS A 276 5.94 0.06 28.04
N SER A 277 4.77 0.48 27.52
CA SER A 277 4.10 1.71 27.99
C SER A 277 2.65 1.86 27.50
N GLN A 278 1.77 2.38 28.36
CA GLN A 278 0.40 2.83 28.05
C GLN A 278 0.37 4.26 27.47
N VAL A 279 1.14 4.54 26.41
CA VAL A 279 1.04 5.84 25.73
C VAL A 279 -0.10 5.78 24.73
N ASN A 280 -0.90 6.85 24.70
CA ASN A 280 -2.03 7.01 23.79
C ASN A 280 -1.60 6.74 22.35
N ASN A 281 -2.18 5.71 21.73
CA ASN A 281 -1.88 5.38 20.35
C ASN A 281 -2.50 6.43 19.44
N GLU A 282 -1.73 6.96 18.49
CA GLU A 282 -2.23 7.94 17.51
C GLU A 282 -3.10 7.29 16.43
N LYS A 283 -3.16 5.95 16.38
CA LYS A 283 -3.90 5.18 15.39
C LYS A 283 -4.75 4.09 16.04
N ILE A 284 -5.88 3.79 15.44
CA ILE A 284 -6.72 2.64 15.81
C ILE A 284 -6.58 1.55 14.77
N MET A 285 -6.34 0.33 15.23
CA MET A 285 -6.36 -0.86 14.38
C MET A 285 -7.78 -1.43 14.34
N PHE A 286 -8.23 -1.86 13.16
CA PHE A 286 -9.54 -2.48 12.98
C PHE A 286 -9.52 -3.62 11.97
N ILE A 287 -10.51 -4.50 12.08
CA ILE A 287 -10.89 -5.47 11.06
C ILE A 287 -12.39 -5.34 10.79
N ALA A 288 -12.76 -5.32 9.52
CA ALA A 288 -14.12 -5.17 9.06
C ALA A 288 -14.47 -6.27 8.06
N GLN A 289 -15.60 -6.94 8.27
CA GLN A 289 -16.13 -7.98 7.41
C GLN A 289 -17.30 -7.44 6.62
N GLN A 290 -17.27 -7.57 5.30
CA GLN A 290 -18.36 -7.17 4.42
C GLN A 290 -19.54 -8.11 4.60
N LEU A 291 -20.71 -7.56 4.92
CA LEU A 291 -21.96 -8.32 5.12
C LEU A 291 -22.89 -8.24 3.91
N ARG A 292 -22.74 -7.19 3.09
CA ARG A 292 -23.58 -6.94 1.91
C ARG A 292 -22.97 -7.57 0.67
N LEU A 293 -23.84 -7.84 -0.30
CA LEU A 293 -23.41 -8.15 -1.67
C LEU A 293 -22.76 -6.90 -2.28
N SER A 294 -21.71 -7.10 -3.08
CA SER A 294 -21.16 -6.01 -3.90
C SER A 294 -22.17 -5.56 -4.96
N ASP A 295 -21.96 -4.38 -5.54
CA ASP A 295 -22.80 -3.88 -6.62
C ASP A 295 -22.79 -4.81 -7.83
N ASP A 296 -21.64 -5.46 -8.08
CA ASP A 296 -21.46 -6.47 -9.12
C ASP A 296 -22.28 -7.75 -8.87
N GLN A 297 -22.38 -8.17 -7.61
CA GLN A 297 -23.22 -9.31 -7.22
C GLN A 297 -24.70 -8.94 -7.32
N MET A 298 -25.08 -7.75 -6.87
CA MET A 298 -26.46 -7.26 -6.95
C MET A 298 -26.93 -7.10 -8.39
N GLU A 299 -26.07 -6.57 -9.27
CA GLU A 299 -26.35 -6.39 -10.69
C GLU A 299 -26.58 -7.73 -11.39
N LYS A 300 -25.77 -8.76 -11.08
CA LYS A 300 -26.03 -10.11 -11.58
C LYS A 300 -27.40 -10.63 -11.17
N TRP A 301 -27.78 -10.48 -9.90
CA TRP A 301 -29.10 -10.92 -9.45
C TRP A 301 -30.23 -10.17 -10.15
N ARG A 302 -30.09 -8.85 -10.34
CA ARG A 302 -31.06 -8.05 -11.10
C ARG A 302 -31.25 -8.57 -12.51
N GLN A 303 -30.16 -8.83 -13.22
CA GLN A 303 -30.20 -9.38 -14.59
C GLN A 303 -30.83 -10.77 -14.64
N GLU A 304 -30.59 -11.64 -13.65
CA GLU A 304 -31.23 -12.96 -13.60
C GLU A 304 -32.73 -12.86 -13.31
N PHE A 305 -33.17 -11.92 -12.46
CA PHE A 305 -34.61 -11.70 -12.23
C PHE A 305 -35.31 -11.18 -13.49
N GLU A 306 -34.71 -10.19 -14.19
CA GLU A 306 -35.26 -9.67 -15.45
C GLU A 306 -35.44 -10.77 -16.50
N ARG A 307 -34.45 -11.64 -16.68
CA ARG A 307 -34.56 -12.78 -17.60
C ARG A 307 -35.70 -13.74 -17.25
N VAL A 308 -35.89 -14.04 -15.97
CA VAL A 308 -36.96 -14.94 -15.52
C VAL A 308 -38.35 -14.32 -15.75
N GLU A 309 -38.48 -13.01 -15.59
CA GLU A 309 -39.71 -12.29 -15.90
C GLU A 309 -40.00 -12.29 -17.41
N GLU A 310 -39.00 -12.01 -18.25
CA GLU A 310 -39.13 -12.06 -19.73
C GLU A 310 -39.52 -13.47 -20.23
N ASP A 311 -38.87 -14.53 -19.74
CA ASP A 311 -39.18 -15.92 -20.10
C ASP A 311 -40.59 -16.35 -19.62
N GLY A 312 -41.07 -15.80 -18.50
CA GLY A 312 -42.39 -16.07 -17.95
C GLY A 312 -43.52 -15.41 -18.74
N ASP A 313 -43.27 -14.20 -19.26
CA ASP A 313 -44.23 -13.48 -20.11
C ASP A 313 -44.37 -14.13 -21.49
N GLU A 314 -43.30 -14.68 -22.08
CA GLU A 314 -43.37 -15.37 -23.38
C GLU A 314 -44.18 -16.69 -23.34
N GLN A 315 -44.19 -17.40 -22.20
CA GLN A 315 -45.01 -18.61 -22.02
C GLN A 315 -46.50 -18.31 -21.78
N GLY A 316 -46.87 -17.06 -21.45
CA GLY A 316 -48.24 -16.64 -21.21
C GLY A 316 -49.08 -16.36 -22.47
N PHE A 317 -48.45 -16.35 -23.66
CA PHE A 317 -49.11 -16.00 -24.93
C PHE A 317 -49.35 -17.19 -25.89
N GLU A 318 -48.97 -18.42 -25.53
CA GLU A 318 -49.20 -19.61 -26.38
C GLU A 318 -50.54 -20.34 -26.15
N GLU A 319 -51.39 -19.88 -25.22
CA GLU A 319 -52.73 -20.44 -25.00
C GLU A 319 -53.85 -19.39 -25.13
N LEU A 320 -54.05 -18.81 -26.32
CA LEU A 320 -55.30 -18.11 -26.71
C LEU A 320 -55.68 -18.38 -28.17
#